data_AF-A0A347W7K9-F1
#
_entry.id   AF-A0A347W7K9-F1
#
_cell.length_a   1.000
_cell.length_b   1.000
_cell.length_c   1.000
_cell.angle_alpha   90.00
_cell.angle_beta   90.00
_cell.angle_gamma   90.00
#
_symmetry.space_group_name_H-M   'P 1'
#
loop_
_entity.id
_entity.type
_entity.pdbx_description
1 polymer ?
#
loop_
_entity_poly.entity_id
_entity_poly.type
_entity_poly.pdbx_seq_one_letter_code
_entity_poly.pdbx_strand_id
1 'polypeptide(L)'
;MFNIKKPVKKPEPPPEVDSKLSQLDEVADKAGFPSRQPPRRRKNYVGPTVAFNTKMPQHEFDRLVEYCQARGYTYRQAITRLLDIADQYDKG
;
A
#
# COMPACT_ATOMS: atom_id res chain seq x y z
N MET A 1 22.46 11.14 23.74
CA MET A 1 21.42 10.50 22.89
C MET A 1 21.23 11.36 21.64
N PHE A 2 21.64 10.87 20.47
CA PHE A 2 21.57 11.64 19.22
C PHE A 2 20.22 11.43 18.54
N ASN A 3 19.40 12.49 18.46
CA ASN A 3 18.16 12.52 17.69
C ASN A 3 18.47 12.84 16.22
N ILE A 4 18.54 11.81 15.37
CA ILE A 4 18.71 11.98 13.92
C ILE A 4 17.31 12.11 13.30
N LYS A 5 16.86 13.35 13.07
CA LYS A 5 15.68 13.62 12.23
C LYS A 5 16.00 13.21 10.79
N LYS A 6 15.31 12.20 10.26
CA LYS A 6 15.39 11.87 8.83
C LYS A 6 14.89 13.07 8.01
N PRO A 7 15.64 13.56 7.01
CA PRO A 7 15.18 14.67 6.18
C PRO A 7 14.02 14.23 5.31
N VAL A 8 12.94 15.02 5.31
CA VAL A 8 11.81 14.86 4.38
C VAL A 8 12.34 15.13 2.97
N LYS A 9 12.42 14.08 2.15
CA LYS A 9 12.82 14.18 0.75
C LYS A 9 11.74 15.00 0.02
N LYS A 10 12.06 16.24 -0.35
CA LYS A 10 11.19 17.05 -1.22
C LYS A 10 10.96 16.27 -2.52
N PRO A 11 9.74 16.29 -3.09
CA PRO A 11 9.48 15.62 -4.35
C PRO A 11 10.40 16.23 -5.42
N GLU A 12 11.15 15.37 -6.10
CA GLU A 12 11.99 15.76 -7.23
C GLU A 12 11.09 16.38 -8.31
N PRO A 13 11.51 17.51 -8.94
CA PRO A 13 10.74 18.09 -10.03
C PRO A 13 10.58 17.05 -11.15
N PRO A 14 9.43 17.01 -11.84
CA PRO A 14 9.23 16.08 -12.94
C PRO A 14 10.34 16.32 -13.98
N PRO A 15 10.94 15.26 -14.54
CA PRO A 15 11.95 15.41 -15.58
C PRO A 15 11.34 16.20 -16.74
N GLU A 16 12.05 17.24 -17.20
CA GLU A 16 11.69 17.97 -18.41
C GLU A 16 11.67 16.96 -19.56
N VAL A 17 10.46 16.66 -20.04
CA VAL A 17 10.27 15.74 -21.15
C VAL A 17 10.72 16.48 -22.40
N ASP A 18 11.85 16.06 -22.99
CA ASP A 18 12.30 16.57 -24.28
C ASP A 18 11.15 16.52 -25.28
N SER A 19 10.80 17.67 -25.86
CA SER A 19 9.61 17.84 -26.72
C SER A 19 9.58 16.88 -27.90
N LYS A 20 10.76 16.44 -28.37
CA LYS A 20 10.91 15.45 -29.43
C LYS A 20 10.52 14.02 -29.01
N LEU A 21 10.73 13.66 -27.74
CA LEU A 21 10.37 12.34 -27.22
C LEU A 21 8.85 12.21 -27.05
N SER A 22 8.18 13.28 -26.63
CA SER A 22 6.71 13.32 -26.52
C SER A 22 6.04 13.05 -27.86
N GLN A 23 6.58 13.60 -28.96
CA GLN A 23 6.05 13.38 -30.31
C GLN A 23 6.22 11.92 -30.77
N LEU A 24 7.32 11.27 -30.40
CA LEU A 24 7.55 9.87 -30.73
C LEU A 24 6.61 8.94 -29.96
N ASP A 25 6.36 9.23 -28.69
CA ASP A 25 5.40 8.47 -27.87
C ASP A 25 3.97 8.63 -28.41
N GLU A 26 3.56 9.82 -28.86
CA GLU A 26 2.25 10.03 -29.50
C GLU A 26 2.06 9.23 -30.81
N VAL A 27 3.12 9.11 -31.62
CA VAL A 27 3.09 8.31 -32.85
C VAL A 27 3.06 6.82 -32.51
N ALA A 28 3.83 6.40 -31.50
CA ALA A 28 3.86 5.02 -31.03
C ALA A 28 2.50 4.57 -30.48
N ASP A 29 1.85 5.43 -29.68
CA ASP A 29 0.50 5.20 -29.15
C ASP A 29 -0.53 5.06 -30.28
N LYS A 30 -0.48 5.94 -31.30
CA LYS A 30 -1.35 5.85 -32.48
C LYS A 30 -1.12 4.59 -33.32
N ALA A 31 0.11 4.08 -33.35
CA ALA A 31 0.48 2.85 -34.05
C ALA A 31 0.24 1.58 -33.21
N GLY A 32 -0.25 1.71 -31.97
CA GLY A 32 -0.61 0.58 -31.10
C GLY A 32 0.58 -0.08 -30.40
N PHE A 33 1.72 0.61 -30.29
CA PHE A 33 2.85 0.09 -29.52
C PHE A 33 2.56 0.17 -28.01
N PRO A 34 3.01 -0.82 -27.22
CA PRO A 34 2.86 -0.79 -25.77
C PRO A 34 3.69 0.33 -25.16
N SER A 35 3.05 1.15 -24.32
CA SER A 35 3.72 2.25 -23.63
C SER A 35 4.88 1.75 -22.75
N ARG A 36 5.99 2.48 -22.80
CA ARG A 36 7.16 2.21 -21.96
C ARG A 36 6.93 2.59 -20.49
N GLN A 37 5.90 3.39 -20.19
CA GLN A 37 5.63 3.82 -18.84
C GLN A 37 4.90 2.71 -18.05
N PRO A 38 5.38 2.35 -16.84
CA PRO A 38 4.68 1.39 -16.01
C PRO A 38 3.29 1.93 -15.64
N PRO A 39 2.24 1.10 -15.65
CA PRO A 39 0.89 1.55 -15.34
C PRO A 39 0.85 2.19 -13.95
N ARG A 40 0.48 3.46 -13.89
CA ARG A 40 0.25 4.17 -12.62
C ARG A 40 -0.94 3.51 -11.91
N ARG A 41 -0.65 2.60 -10.97
CA ARG A 41 -1.66 2.05 -10.05
C ARG A 41 -2.26 3.21 -9.27
N ARG A 42 -3.52 3.55 -9.57
CA ARG A 42 -4.29 4.51 -8.76
C ARG A 42 -4.38 3.92 -7.34
N LYS A 43 -3.96 4.70 -6.34
CA LYS A 43 -4.17 4.32 -4.94
C LYS A 43 -5.67 4.41 -4.67
N ASN A 44 -6.31 3.27 -4.41
CA ASN A 44 -7.69 3.25 -3.96
C ASN A 44 -7.79 4.09 -2.67
N TYR A 45 -8.72 5.03 -2.63
CA TYR A 45 -8.97 5.83 -1.43
C TYR A 45 -9.61 4.93 -0.37
N VAL A 46 -9.01 4.87 0.83
CA VAL A 46 -9.43 3.98 1.93
C VAL A 46 -10.14 4.75 3.06
N GLY A 47 -10.42 6.04 2.87
CA GLY A 47 -10.92 6.91 3.93
C GLY A 47 -9.82 7.36 4.90
N PRO A 48 -10.19 8.04 6.00
CA PRO A 48 -9.25 8.44 7.05
C PRO A 48 -8.68 7.19 7.75
N THR A 49 -7.35 7.07 7.79
CA THR A 49 -6.64 5.95 8.42
C THR A 49 -5.79 6.43 9.58
N VAL A 50 -5.77 5.66 10.68
CA VAL A 50 -4.88 5.88 11.84
C VAL A 50 -3.86 4.75 11.89
N ALA A 51 -2.63 5.08 12.29
CA ALA A 51 -1.58 4.08 12.49
C ALA A 51 -1.84 3.27 13.77
N PHE A 52 -1.81 1.94 13.66
CA PHE A 52 -1.88 1.03 14.78
C PHE A 52 -0.51 0.39 15.01
N ASN A 53 0.23 0.89 16.00
CA ASN A 53 1.56 0.40 16.35
C ASN A 53 1.49 -0.34 17.68
N THR A 54 1.56 -1.66 17.64
CA THR A 54 1.42 -2.50 18.84
C THR A 54 2.57 -3.50 18.89
N LYS A 55 3.14 -3.68 20.08
CA LYS A 55 4.10 -4.75 20.37
C LYS A 55 3.34 -5.93 20.95
N MET A 56 3.62 -7.14 20.48
CA MET A 56 3.06 -8.38 21.01
C MET A 56 4.15 -9.44 21.14
N PRO A 57 3.97 -10.44 22.02
CA PRO A 57 4.83 -11.62 22.07
C PRO A 57 4.91 -12.32 20.71
N GLN A 58 6.08 -12.83 20.38
CA GLN A 58 6.33 -13.45 19.07
C GLN A 58 5.36 -14.61 18.78
N HIS A 59 5.09 -15.46 19.77
CA HIS A 59 4.19 -16.60 19.61
C HIS A 59 2.74 -16.21 19.27
N GLU A 60 2.26 -15.04 19.73
CA GLU A 60 0.93 -14.54 19.37
C GLU A 60 0.91 -14.01 17.94
N PHE A 61 1.99 -13.34 17.54
CA PHE A 61 2.15 -12.87 16.17
C PHE A 61 2.20 -14.03 15.17
N ASP A 62 2.95 -15.08 15.50
CA ASP A 62 3.07 -16.27 14.64
C ASP A 62 1.69 -16.93 14.43
N ARG A 63 0.88 -17.05 15.50
CA ARG A 63 -0.51 -17.54 15.39
C ARG A 63 -1.37 -16.66 14.47
N LEU A 64 -1.22 -15.33 14.54
CA LEU A 64 -1.94 -14.42 13.64
C LEU A 64 -1.51 -14.62 12.18
N VAL A 65 -0.21 -14.80 11.94
CA VAL A 65 0.34 -15.07 10.59
C VAL A 65 -0.22 -16.37 10.03
N GLU A 66 -0.19 -17.45 10.80
CA GLU A 66 -0.77 -18.74 10.41
C GLU A 66 -2.27 -18.62 10.09
N TYR A 67 -3.02 -17.91 10.95
CA TYR A 67 -4.43 -17.64 10.73
C TYR A 67 -4.68 -16.90 9.40
N CYS A 68 -3.84 -15.91 9.08
CA CYS A 68 -3.91 -15.16 7.84
C CYS A 68 -3.56 -16.03 6.63
N GLN A 69 -2.49 -16.83 6.70
CA GLN A 69 -2.04 -17.70 5.62
C GLN A 69 -3.09 -18.76 5.28
N ALA A 70 -3.68 -19.41 6.29
CA ALA A 70 -4.70 -20.44 6.09
C ALA A 70 -5.95 -19.93 5.36
N ARG A 71 -6.23 -18.62 5.42
CA ARG A 71 -7.45 -18.01 4.86
C ARG A 71 -7.18 -17.05 3.70
N GLY A 72 -5.92 -16.83 3.33
CA GLY A 72 -5.53 -15.86 2.31
C GLY A 72 -5.86 -14.41 2.69
N TYR A 73 -5.85 -14.08 3.98
CA TYR A 73 -6.19 -12.76 4.48
C TYR A 73 -4.97 -11.86 4.63
N THR A 74 -5.17 -10.57 4.39
CA THR A 74 -4.26 -9.53 4.87
C THR A 74 -4.43 -9.36 6.39
N TYR A 75 -3.39 -8.89 7.08
CA TYR A 75 -3.47 -8.62 8.52
C TYR A 75 -4.64 -7.71 8.89
N ARG A 76 -4.92 -6.68 8.06
CA ARG A 76 -6.07 -5.79 8.26
C ARG A 76 -7.39 -6.56 8.22
N GLN A 77 -7.59 -7.42 7.21
CA GLN A 77 -8.82 -8.21 7.09
C GLN A 77 -8.98 -9.19 8.25
N ALA A 78 -7.88 -9.81 8.68
CA ALA A 78 -7.90 -10.71 9.83
C ALA A 78 -8.30 -9.97 11.11
N ILE A 79 -7.72 -8.79 11.37
CA ILE A 79 -8.08 -7.95 12.53
C ILE A 79 -9.55 -7.54 12.47
N THR A 80 -10.04 -7.03 11.33
CA THR A 80 -11.46 -6.66 11.17
C THR A 80 -12.36 -7.84 11.50
N ARG A 81 -12.03 -9.04 11.00
CA ARG A 81 -12.85 -10.22 11.24
C ARG A 81 -12.85 -10.65 12.71
N LEU A 82 -11.71 -10.57 13.38
CA LEU A 82 -11.61 -10.87 14.81
C LEU A 82 -12.45 -9.90 15.64
N LEU A 83 -12.47 -8.62 15.27
CA LEU A 83 -13.33 -7.62 15.92
C LEU A 83 -14.82 -7.89 15.66
N ASP A 84 -15.21 -8.22 14.43
CA ASP A 84 -16.61 -8.57 14.11
C ASP A 84 -17.10 -9.76 14.94
N ILE A 85 -16.22 -10.75 15.16
CA ILE A 85 -16.52 -11.94 15.96
C ILE A 85 -16.63 -11.54 17.44
N ALA A 86 -15.70 -10.75 17.97
CA ALA A 86 -15.77 -10.27 19.36
C ALA A 86 -17.07 -9.50 19.63
N ASP A 87 -17.47 -8.61 18.72
CA ASP A 87 -18.74 -7.86 18.80
C ASP A 87 -19.97 -8.77 18.82
N GLN A 88 -19.92 -9.94 18.15
CA GLN A 88 -21.00 -10.92 18.18
C GLN A 88 -21.05 -11.66 19.51
N TYR A 89 -19.89 -12.00 20.10
CA TYR A 89 -19.81 -12.65 21.40
C TYR A 89 -20.27 -11.75 22.55
N ASP A 90 -19.94 -10.45 22.53
CA ASP A 90 -20.29 -9.51 23.61
C ASP A 90 -21.79 -9.13 23.62
N LYS A 91 -22.50 -9.36 22.51
CA LYS A 91 -23.94 -9.05 22.36
C LYS A 91 -24.86 -10.25 22.58
N GLY A 92 -24.30 -11.46 22.73
CA GLY A 92 -25.04 -12.70 22.99
C GLY A 92 -25.11 -13.01 24.47
#